data_AF-A0A956GHR1-F1
#
_entry.id   AF-A0A956GHR1-F1
#
_cell.length_a   1.000
_cell.length_b   1.000
_cell.length_c   1.000
_cell.angle_alpha   90.00
_cell.angle_beta   90.00
_cell.angle_gamma   90.00
#
_symmetry.space_group_name_H-M   'P 1'
#
loop_
_entity.id
_entity.type
_entity.pdbx_description
1 polymer ?
#
loop_
_entity_poly.entity_id
_entity_poly.type
_entity_poly.pdbx_seq_one_letter_code
_entity_poly.pdbx_strand_id
1 'polypeptide(L)'
;MGTPWTATFEDACRLLVERVCDRAADRGDRDRAWRDLLTRIGPRIEGWAATSPLLRQVGLAGEDEGRAVLVAVIERLAADDFANLRRFLEHRPAVAAATVDDLDRLARAAEPDTAEDTRRTPLRAWLITLVKFAERDHVRARLGWGEGDKRSVGTGADRLPTDGGDLGARPPVTDALTLARIAAELRAAMATFPAPMHDAIELWMTDVPFDEIATRLGLADAATARGLVRAGQARLRERFREQVPLLFGA
;
A
#
# COMPACT_ATOMS: atom_id res chain seq x y z
N MET A 1 16.44 16.57 17.05
CA MET A 1 15.04 16.14 17.22
C MET A 1 14.16 17.11 16.45
N GLY A 2 13.51 16.66 15.36
CA GLY A 2 12.60 17.53 14.61
C GLY A 2 11.34 17.85 15.42
N THR A 3 10.75 19.04 15.23
CA THR A 3 9.48 19.47 15.84
C THR A 3 8.41 18.37 15.72
N PRO A 4 7.43 18.15 16.60
CA PRO A 4 6.38 17.15 16.30
C PRO A 4 5.55 17.54 15.05
N TRP A 5 4.95 16.56 14.35
CA TRP A 5 3.92 16.84 13.33
C TRP A 5 2.60 17.08 14.05
N THR A 6 2.17 18.34 14.17
CA THR A 6 0.94 18.75 14.85
C THR A 6 -0.16 19.10 13.84
N ALA A 7 -1.41 19.16 14.28
CA ALA A 7 -2.52 19.63 13.44
C ALA A 7 -2.26 21.05 12.90
N THR A 8 -1.76 21.96 13.74
CA THR A 8 -1.39 23.32 13.32
C THR A 8 -0.29 23.32 12.25
N PHE A 9 0.71 22.46 12.38
CA PHE A 9 1.76 22.33 11.37
C PHE A 9 1.20 21.82 10.04
N GLU A 10 0.32 20.82 10.10
CA GLU A 10 -0.35 20.32 8.90
C GLU A 10 -1.20 21.38 8.22
N ASP A 11 -2.06 22.09 8.97
CA ASP A 11 -2.90 23.14 8.40
C ASP A 11 -2.06 24.21 7.68
N ALA A 12 -0.90 24.58 8.26
CA ALA A 12 0.03 25.47 7.60
C ALA A 12 0.59 24.88 6.29
N CYS A 13 0.94 23.59 6.27
CA CYS A 13 1.41 22.92 5.05
C CYS A 13 0.28 22.80 4.01
N ARG A 14 -0.95 22.50 4.44
CA ARG A 14 -2.12 22.42 3.58
C ARG A 14 -2.42 23.75 2.89
N LEU A 15 -2.40 24.86 3.63
CA LEU A 15 -2.58 26.19 3.05
C LEU A 15 -1.51 26.50 1.99
N LEU A 16 -0.27 26.04 2.19
CA LEU A 16 0.78 26.19 1.17
C LEU A 16 0.51 25.30 -0.06
N VAL A 17 0.04 24.07 0.13
CA VAL A 17 -0.38 23.19 -0.98
C VAL A 17 -1.50 23.82 -1.80
N GLU A 18 -2.52 24.39 -1.14
CA GLU A 18 -3.61 25.12 -1.79
C GLU A 18 -3.07 26.29 -2.62
N ARG A 19 -2.15 27.09 -2.07
CA ARG A 19 -1.51 28.22 -2.78
C ARG A 19 -0.63 27.78 -3.94
N VAL A 20 0.10 26.67 -3.82
CA VAL A 20 0.91 26.10 -4.92
C VAL A 20 0.02 25.65 -6.09
N CYS A 21 -1.15 25.09 -5.76
CA CYS A 21 -2.11 24.56 -6.73
C CYS A 21 -3.08 25.60 -7.31
N ASP A 22 -3.15 26.80 -6.73
CA ASP A 22 -4.02 27.88 -7.22
C ASP A 22 -3.50 28.41 -8.56
N ARG A 23 -4.17 28.03 -9.66
CA ARG A 23 -3.81 28.45 -11.01
C ARG A 23 -4.18 29.90 -11.32
N ALA A 24 -5.02 30.53 -10.49
CA ALA A 24 -5.37 31.94 -10.62
C ALA A 24 -4.33 32.85 -9.94
N ALA A 25 -3.53 32.32 -9.02
CA ALA A 25 -2.47 33.07 -8.36
C ALA A 25 -1.32 33.41 -9.30
N ASP A 26 -0.63 34.52 -9.00
CA ASP A 26 0.60 34.90 -9.69
C ASP A 26 1.67 33.81 -9.56
N ARG A 27 2.48 33.64 -10.61
CA ARG A 27 3.53 32.61 -10.65
C ARG A 27 4.54 32.79 -9.51
N GLY A 28 4.92 34.04 -9.20
CA GLY A 28 5.88 34.34 -8.14
C GLY A 28 5.35 33.98 -6.75
N ASP A 29 4.03 34.10 -6.54
CA ASP A 29 3.37 33.69 -5.30
C ASP A 29 3.31 32.15 -5.17
N ARG A 30 3.00 31.45 -6.26
CA ARG A 30 3.06 29.97 -6.31
C ARG A 30 4.46 29.46 -6.02
N ASP A 31 5.49 30.06 -6.63
CA ASP A 31 6.90 29.69 -6.44
C ASP A 31 7.39 29.97 -5.00
N ARG A 32 6.88 31.03 -4.36
CA ARG A 32 7.15 31.31 -2.95
C ARG A 32 6.49 30.28 -2.04
N ALA A 33 5.21 30.00 -2.26
CA ALA A 33 4.47 28.99 -1.51
C ALA A 33 5.12 27.60 -1.64
N TRP A 34 5.64 27.28 -2.84
CA TRP A 34 6.35 26.03 -3.08
C TRP A 34 7.64 25.92 -2.25
N ARG A 35 8.48 26.95 -2.27
CA ARG A 35 9.69 27.00 -1.45
C ARG A 35 9.37 26.90 0.05
N ASP A 36 8.37 27.64 0.51
CA ASP A 36 7.93 27.60 1.91
C ASP A 36 7.42 26.21 2.32
N LEU A 37 6.71 25.53 1.41
CA LEU A 37 6.26 24.15 1.61
C LEU A 37 7.47 23.21 1.74
N LEU A 38 8.42 23.28 0.81
CA LEU A 38 9.62 22.45 0.82
C LEU A 38 10.46 22.64 2.08
N THR A 39 10.67 23.89 2.52
CA THR A 39 11.39 24.19 3.76
C THR A 39 10.72 23.55 4.99
N ARG A 40 9.39 23.43 4.98
CA ARG A 40 8.64 22.81 6.09
C ARG A 40 8.68 21.29 6.04
N ILE A 41 8.43 20.69 4.88
CA ILE A 41 8.25 19.23 4.77
C ILE A 41 9.58 18.48 4.55
N GLY A 42 10.61 19.14 4.02
CA GLY A 42 11.90 18.53 3.69
C GLY A 42 12.54 17.78 4.87
N PRO A 43 12.76 18.43 6.03
CA PRO A 43 13.32 17.77 7.21
C PRO A 43 12.47 16.60 7.74
N ARG A 44 11.18 16.55 7.38
CA ARG A 44 10.27 15.47 7.79
C ARG A 44 10.47 14.24 6.93
N ILE A 45 10.51 14.47 5.62
CA ILE A 45 10.73 13.43 4.63
C ILE A 45 12.10 12.79 4.87
N GLU A 46 13.15 13.59 5.09
CA GLU A 46 14.48 13.08 5.42
C GLU A 46 14.47 12.28 6.73
N GLY A 47 13.80 12.77 7.78
CA GLY A 47 13.66 12.06 9.04
C GLY A 47 12.94 10.72 8.89
N TRP A 48 11.88 10.65 8.07
CA TRP A 48 11.17 9.40 7.78
C TRP A 48 12.07 8.42 7.02
N ALA A 49 12.72 8.88 5.95
CA ALA A 49 13.64 8.06 5.15
C ALA A 49 14.81 7.54 6.00
N ALA A 50 15.40 8.36 6.87
CA ALA A 50 16.49 7.95 7.77
C ALA A 50 16.07 6.83 8.74
N THR A 51 14.79 6.76 9.10
CA THR A 51 14.25 5.70 9.98
C THR A 51 13.71 4.48 9.24
N SER A 52 13.71 4.50 7.91
CA SER A 52 13.13 3.46 7.07
C SER A 52 13.70 2.07 7.40
N PRO A 53 12.85 1.08 7.76
CA PRO A 53 13.26 -0.31 7.88
C PRO A 53 13.76 -0.90 6.56
N LEU A 54 13.12 -0.53 5.43
CA LEU A 54 13.46 -1.05 4.10
C LEU A 54 14.90 -0.68 3.72
N LEU A 55 15.23 0.62 3.72
CA LEU A 55 16.59 1.11 3.49
C LEU A 55 17.63 0.48 4.44
N ARG A 56 17.31 0.31 5.73
CA ARG A 56 18.21 -0.37 6.68
C ARG A 56 18.45 -1.83 6.32
N GLN A 57 17.40 -2.56 5.96
CA GLN A 57 17.47 -3.97 5.60
C GLN A 57 18.37 -4.23 4.38
N VAL A 58 18.40 -3.30 3.41
CA VAL A 58 19.24 -3.41 2.21
C VAL A 58 20.58 -2.66 2.31
N GLY A 59 20.94 -2.15 3.49
CA GLY A 59 22.21 -1.44 3.71
C GLY A 59 22.29 -0.05 3.07
N LEU A 60 21.16 0.59 2.74
CA LEU A 60 21.06 1.92 2.12
C LEU A 60 20.52 2.99 3.09
N ALA A 61 20.83 2.88 4.39
CA ALA A 61 20.35 3.84 5.41
C ALA A 61 21.30 5.02 5.66
N GLY A 62 22.11 5.40 4.67
CA GLY A 62 23.02 6.54 4.76
C GLY A 62 22.29 7.88 4.59
N GLU A 63 22.92 8.97 5.05
CA GLU A 63 22.39 10.33 4.92
C GLU A 63 22.13 10.71 3.45
N ASP A 64 23.06 10.35 2.55
CA ASP A 64 22.92 10.62 1.12
C ASP A 64 21.75 9.86 0.48
N GLU A 65 21.43 8.67 1.00
CA GLU A 65 20.27 7.90 0.52
C GLU A 65 18.96 8.54 0.98
N GLY A 66 18.93 9.09 2.20
CA GLY A 66 17.81 9.91 2.68
C GLY A 66 17.57 11.15 1.82
N ARG A 67 18.64 11.83 1.40
CA ARG A 67 18.56 12.98 0.47
C ARG A 67 18.08 12.57 -0.92
N ALA A 68 18.54 11.43 -1.43
CA ALA A 68 18.08 10.89 -2.72
C ALA A 68 16.57 10.61 -2.69
N VAL A 69 16.06 10.02 -1.61
CA VAL A 69 14.62 9.82 -1.39
C VAL A 69 13.88 11.15 -1.31
N LEU A 70 14.40 12.15 -0.59
CA LEU A 70 13.82 13.50 -0.54
C LEU A 70 13.68 14.09 -1.95
N VAL A 71 14.75 14.09 -2.74
CA VAL A 71 14.74 14.61 -4.12
C VAL A 71 13.68 13.90 -4.95
N ALA A 72 13.62 12.57 -4.90
CA ALA A 72 12.62 11.80 -5.63
C ALA A 72 11.18 12.08 -5.19
N VAL A 73 10.95 12.46 -3.92
CA VAL A 73 9.64 12.93 -3.47
C VAL A 73 9.34 14.31 -4.02
N ILE A 74 10.29 15.26 -3.94
CA ILE A 74 10.13 16.63 -4.45
C ILE A 74 9.81 16.62 -5.95
N GLU A 75 10.50 15.80 -6.74
CA GLU A 75 10.25 15.64 -8.18
C GLU A 75 8.84 15.13 -8.45
N ARG A 76 8.38 14.10 -7.70
CA ARG A 76 7.00 13.61 -7.83
C ARG A 76 5.96 14.65 -7.42
N LEU A 77 6.24 15.46 -6.41
CA LEU A 77 5.35 16.54 -6.00
C LEU A 77 5.24 17.64 -7.07
N ALA A 78 6.36 17.96 -7.74
CA ALA A 78 6.44 18.97 -8.79
C ALA A 78 5.97 18.49 -10.17
N ALA A 79 5.91 17.18 -10.40
CA ALA A 79 5.55 16.56 -11.68
C ALA A 79 4.22 17.09 -12.25
N ASP A 80 4.18 17.22 -13.59
CA ASP A 80 3.01 17.64 -14.36
C ASP A 80 2.34 18.93 -13.82
N ASP A 81 3.15 19.96 -13.53
CA ASP A 81 2.70 21.20 -12.90
C ASP A 81 1.97 20.90 -11.58
N PHE A 82 2.56 20.12 -10.67
CA PHE A 82 1.95 19.77 -9.37
C PHE A 82 0.64 18.95 -9.46
N ALA A 83 0.51 18.07 -10.47
CA ALA A 83 -0.70 17.24 -10.61
C ALA A 83 -0.98 16.35 -9.39
N ASN A 84 0.05 15.83 -8.73
CA ASN A 84 -0.11 14.98 -7.55
C ASN A 84 -0.64 15.75 -6.33
N LEU A 85 -0.19 17.00 -6.14
CA LEU A 85 -0.73 17.87 -5.08
C LEU A 85 -2.20 18.22 -5.32
N ARG A 86 -2.59 18.49 -6.58
CA ARG A 86 -4.00 18.70 -6.94
C ARG A 86 -4.85 17.45 -6.69
N ARG A 87 -4.39 16.27 -7.10
CA ARG A 87 -5.09 15.00 -6.81
C ARG A 87 -5.28 14.81 -5.31
N PHE A 88 -4.29 15.15 -4.48
CA PHE A 88 -4.44 15.12 -3.03
C PHE A 88 -5.56 16.05 -2.54
N LEU A 89 -5.65 17.27 -3.06
CA LEU A 89 -6.73 18.21 -2.72
C LEU A 89 -8.11 17.72 -3.19
N GLU A 90 -8.20 17.12 -4.37
CA GLU A 90 -9.44 16.55 -4.95
C GLU A 90 -9.94 15.32 -4.18
N HIS A 91 -9.02 14.43 -3.78
CA HIS A 91 -9.33 13.20 -3.05
C HIS A 91 -9.47 13.42 -1.56
N ARG A 92 -9.56 14.68 -1.10
CA ARG A 92 -9.87 14.97 0.28
C ARG A 92 -11.18 14.26 0.59
N PRO A 93 -11.20 13.21 1.44
CA PRO A 93 -12.47 12.67 1.89
C PRO A 93 -13.21 13.87 2.48
N ALA A 94 -14.45 14.10 2.07
CA ALA A 94 -15.28 15.09 2.72
C ALA A 94 -15.35 14.66 4.19
N VAL A 95 -14.47 15.23 5.02
CA VAL A 95 -14.27 14.84 6.43
C VAL A 95 -15.57 15.02 7.23
N ALA A 96 -16.56 15.71 6.65
CA ALA A 96 -17.90 15.82 7.17
C ALA A 96 -18.73 14.51 7.13
N ALA A 97 -18.33 13.44 6.43
CA ALA A 97 -19.18 12.25 6.26
C ALA A 97 -18.50 10.87 6.43
N ALA A 98 -17.17 10.78 6.37
CA ALA A 98 -16.49 9.51 6.64
C ALA A 98 -16.41 9.30 8.15
N THR A 99 -17.01 8.22 8.65
CA THR A 99 -16.91 7.89 10.07
C THR A 99 -15.45 7.55 10.39
N VAL A 100 -15.02 7.85 11.63
CA VAL A 100 -13.67 7.49 12.12
C VAL A 100 -13.37 6.00 11.85
N ASP A 101 -14.40 5.16 11.80
CA ASP A 101 -14.34 3.72 11.56
C ASP A 101 -13.95 3.34 10.11
N ASP A 102 -14.29 4.16 9.11
CA ASP A 102 -13.97 3.90 7.69
C ASP A 102 -12.48 4.15 7.38
N LEU A 103 -11.92 5.18 8.01
CA LEU A 103 -10.49 5.50 7.93
C LEU A 103 -9.65 4.46 8.68
N ASP A 104 -10.15 3.97 9.81
CA ASP A 104 -9.50 2.95 10.61
C ASP A 104 -9.51 1.57 9.91
N ARG A 105 -10.56 1.26 9.13
CA ARG A 105 -10.62 0.07 8.25
C ARG A 105 -9.62 0.12 7.09
N LEU A 106 -9.49 1.27 6.43
CA LEU A 106 -8.54 1.46 5.33
C LEU A 106 -7.08 1.42 5.84
N ALA A 107 -6.84 1.95 7.04
CA ALA A 107 -5.54 1.86 7.70
C ALA A 107 -5.17 0.42 8.09
N ARG A 108 -6.13 -0.37 8.61
CA ARG A 108 -5.92 -1.78 8.97
C ARG A 108 -5.68 -2.72 7.78
N ALA A 109 -6.13 -2.37 6.58
CA ALA A 109 -5.97 -3.20 5.40
C ALA A 109 -4.57 -3.14 4.74
N ALA A 110 -3.68 -2.23 5.18
CA ALA A 110 -2.49 -1.87 4.41
C ALA A 110 -1.11 -2.25 5.01
N GLU A 111 -1.00 -2.72 6.26
CA GLU A 111 0.14 -3.47 6.84
C GLU A 111 0.02 -3.48 8.38
N PRO A 112 0.39 -4.58 9.08
CA PRO A 112 0.31 -4.64 10.54
C PRO A 112 1.59 -4.11 11.17
N ASP A 113 1.73 -2.80 11.37
CA ASP A 113 2.49 -2.31 12.54
C ASP A 113 2.28 -0.82 12.88
N THR A 114 2.25 -0.58 14.19
CA THR A 114 2.22 0.66 14.97
C THR A 114 0.87 1.39 15.13
N ALA A 115 0.27 1.17 16.30
CA ALA A 115 -0.86 1.92 16.89
C ALA A 115 -0.65 3.46 17.01
N GLU A 116 0.45 4.00 16.49
CA GLU A 116 0.70 5.43 16.35
C GLU A 116 0.03 6.03 15.08
N ASP A 117 -0.60 5.18 14.26
CA ASP A 117 -1.26 5.55 12.99
C ASP A 117 -2.58 6.32 13.16
N THR A 118 -3.28 6.13 14.28
CA THR A 118 -4.59 6.80 14.57
C THR A 118 -4.51 8.33 14.71
N ARG A 119 -3.29 8.88 14.78
CA ARG A 119 -3.02 10.33 14.82
C ARG A 119 -2.52 10.89 13.49
N ARG A 120 -2.46 10.08 12.42
CA ARG A 120 -1.98 10.57 11.13
C ARG A 120 -3.05 11.41 10.48
N THR A 121 -2.72 12.68 10.35
CA THR A 121 -3.54 13.60 9.60
C THR A 121 -3.42 13.33 8.08
N PRO A 122 -4.40 13.72 7.25
CA PRO A 122 -4.47 13.29 5.85
C PRO A 122 -3.23 13.61 5.01
N LEU A 123 -2.67 14.82 5.14
CA LEU A 123 -1.49 15.22 4.38
C LEU A 123 -0.25 14.44 4.83
N ARG A 124 -0.12 14.19 6.13
CA ARG A 124 0.99 13.40 6.69
C ARG A 124 0.97 11.98 6.16
N ALA A 125 -0.19 11.32 6.22
CA ALA A 125 -0.37 9.96 5.75
C ALA A 125 -0.02 9.86 4.26
N TRP A 126 -0.52 10.80 3.46
CA TRP A 126 -0.22 10.87 2.04
C TRP A 126 1.27 11.05 1.74
N LEU A 127 1.95 11.97 2.43
CA LEU A 127 3.40 12.18 2.26
C LEU A 127 4.22 10.95 2.67
N ILE A 128 3.87 10.28 3.77
CA ILE A 128 4.54 9.03 4.18
C ILE A 128 4.39 7.96 3.11
N THR A 129 3.21 7.82 2.51
CA THR A 129 2.99 6.90 1.38
C THR A 129 3.87 7.25 0.19
N LEU A 130 4.01 8.54 -0.15
CA LEU A 130 4.94 8.98 -1.20
C LEU A 130 6.40 8.65 -0.88
N VAL A 131 6.82 8.83 0.38
CA VAL A 131 8.16 8.43 0.84
C VAL A 131 8.37 6.93 0.65
N LYS A 132 7.42 6.08 1.07
CA LYS A 132 7.51 4.63 0.88
C LYS A 132 7.63 4.23 -0.60
N PHE A 133 6.93 4.93 -1.51
CA PHE A 133 7.10 4.70 -2.94
C PHE A 133 8.47 5.15 -3.45
N ALA A 134 8.94 6.31 -3.00
CA ALA A 134 10.27 6.82 -3.32
C ALA A 134 11.38 5.89 -2.84
N GLU A 135 11.28 5.35 -1.62
CA GLU A 135 12.20 4.36 -1.07
C GLU A 135 12.24 3.10 -1.93
N ARG A 136 11.08 2.53 -2.29
CA ARG A 136 11.01 1.32 -3.13
C ARG A 136 11.65 1.54 -4.50
N ASP A 137 11.38 2.69 -5.13
CA ASP A 137 11.96 3.00 -6.44
C ASP A 137 13.46 3.28 -6.34
N HIS A 138 13.91 3.96 -5.27
CA HIS A 138 15.33 4.17 -4.99
C HIS A 138 16.08 2.85 -4.80
N VAL A 139 15.53 1.93 -4.00
CA VAL A 139 16.08 0.58 -3.81
C VAL A 139 16.12 -0.18 -5.14
N ARG A 140 15.07 -0.09 -5.96
CA ARG A 140 15.04 -0.73 -7.28
C ARG A 140 16.12 -0.19 -8.20
N ALA A 141 16.32 1.13 -8.24
CA ALA A 141 17.34 1.76 -9.05
C ALA A 141 18.74 1.35 -8.58
N ARG A 142 19.01 1.41 -7.27
CA ARG A 142 20.32 1.09 -6.69
C ARG A 142 20.72 -0.37 -6.80
N LEU A 143 19.77 -1.28 -6.62
CA LEU A 143 20.02 -2.73 -6.71
C LEU A 143 19.85 -3.29 -8.13
N GLY A 144 19.56 -2.44 -9.12
CA GLY A 144 19.35 -2.85 -10.51
C GLY A 144 18.09 -3.70 -10.72
N TRP A 145 17.09 -3.61 -9.83
CA TRP A 145 15.84 -4.36 -9.93
C TRP A 145 14.80 -3.75 -10.89
N GLY A 146 15.11 -2.60 -11.51
CA GLY A 146 14.15 -1.82 -12.31
C GLY A 146 14.50 -1.62 -13.79
N GLU A 147 15.75 -1.77 -14.20
CA GLU A 147 16.21 -1.36 -15.55
C GLU A 147 16.79 -2.49 -16.40
N GLY A 148 16.71 -3.73 -15.91
CA GLY A 148 17.07 -4.94 -16.66
C GLY A 148 16.03 -6.03 -16.45
N ASP A 149 15.88 -6.91 -17.46
CA ASP A 149 15.21 -8.20 -17.29
C ASP A 149 15.70 -8.82 -15.97
N LYS A 150 14.78 -9.31 -15.12
CA LYS A 150 15.00 -9.67 -13.70
C LYS A 150 16.08 -10.74 -13.43
N ARG A 151 16.84 -11.12 -14.45
CA ARG A 151 17.78 -12.24 -14.50
C ARG A 151 19.24 -11.84 -14.80
N SER A 152 19.55 -10.56 -15.06
CA SER A 152 20.94 -10.14 -15.32
C SER A 152 21.77 -9.87 -14.06
N VAL A 153 21.52 -10.57 -12.95
CA VAL A 153 22.30 -10.40 -11.70
C VAL A 153 23.53 -11.33 -11.70
N GLY A 154 24.22 -11.50 -12.83
CA GLY A 154 25.52 -12.18 -12.91
C GLY A 154 25.63 -13.59 -12.29
N THR A 155 24.53 -14.26 -11.95
CA THR A 155 24.51 -15.53 -11.23
C THR A 155 24.75 -16.73 -12.15
N GLY A 156 24.97 -16.51 -13.45
CA GLY A 156 25.04 -17.59 -14.45
C GLY A 156 23.72 -18.32 -14.66
N ALA A 157 22.60 -17.75 -14.19
CA ALA A 157 21.26 -18.30 -14.38
C ALA A 157 20.64 -17.84 -15.71
N ASP A 158 21.31 -18.13 -16.82
CA ASP A 158 20.74 -17.90 -18.15
C ASP A 158 19.49 -18.76 -18.35
N ARG A 159 18.55 -18.26 -19.16
CA ARG A 159 17.33 -18.98 -19.52
C ARG A 159 17.72 -20.28 -20.23
N LEU A 160 17.24 -21.42 -19.70
CA LEU A 160 16.98 -22.56 -20.57
C LEU A 160 16.02 -22.09 -21.68
N PRO A 161 16.27 -22.44 -22.94
CA PRO A 161 15.41 -22.03 -24.05
C PRO A 161 13.98 -22.46 -23.74
N THR A 162 13.08 -21.46 -23.71
CA THR A 162 11.68 -21.64 -23.34
C THR A 162 10.85 -21.33 -24.58
N ASP A 163 10.73 -22.33 -25.46
CA ASP A 163 9.90 -22.28 -26.65
C ASP A 163 8.39 -22.42 -26.33
N GLY A 164 7.94 -21.92 -25.18
CA GLY A 164 6.53 -21.97 -24.80
C GLY A 164 6.24 -21.27 -23.48
N GLY A 165 5.24 -20.37 -23.49
CA GLY A 165 4.47 -19.84 -22.36
C GLY A 165 5.29 -19.30 -21.18
N ASP A 166 5.32 -17.97 -21.02
CA ASP A 166 6.01 -17.31 -19.91
C ASP A 166 5.31 -17.56 -18.56
N LEU A 167 5.59 -18.70 -17.94
CA LEU A 167 5.10 -19.14 -16.61
C LEU A 167 5.48 -18.19 -15.44
N GLY A 168 6.19 -17.09 -15.72
CA GLY A 168 6.63 -16.08 -14.76
C GLY A 168 6.02 -14.70 -14.95
N ALA A 169 5.17 -14.50 -15.97
CA ALA A 169 4.47 -13.22 -16.16
C ALA A 169 3.53 -13.00 -14.95
N ARG A 170 3.82 -11.96 -14.16
CA ARG A 170 2.88 -11.56 -13.10
C ARG A 170 1.57 -11.20 -13.79
N PRO A 171 0.45 -11.79 -13.37
CA PRO A 171 -0.81 -11.47 -13.99
C PRO A 171 -1.16 -10.00 -13.80
N PRO A 172 -1.83 -9.36 -14.78
CA PRO A 172 -2.23 -7.96 -14.71
C PRO A 172 -3.42 -7.74 -13.76
N VAL A 173 -3.40 -8.31 -12.57
CA VAL A 173 -4.35 -7.95 -11.51
C VAL A 173 -3.83 -6.68 -10.82
N THR A 174 -3.96 -5.53 -11.49
CA THR A 174 -3.45 -4.24 -10.97
C THR A 174 -4.51 -3.18 -10.69
N ASP A 175 -5.78 -3.36 -11.11
CA ASP A 175 -6.83 -2.41 -10.78
C ASP A 175 -7.60 -2.80 -9.51
N ALA A 176 -7.81 -1.83 -8.63
CA ALA A 176 -8.62 -1.96 -7.42
C ALA A 176 -10.04 -2.44 -7.74
N LEU A 177 -10.55 -2.09 -8.93
CA LEU A 177 -11.87 -2.51 -9.40
C LEU A 177 -11.92 -4.03 -9.66
N THR A 178 -10.84 -4.61 -10.21
CA THR A 178 -10.69 -6.06 -10.39
C THR A 178 -10.62 -6.79 -9.05
N LEU A 179 -9.88 -6.26 -8.08
CA LEU A 179 -9.82 -6.83 -6.72
C LEU A 179 -11.18 -6.75 -6.02
N ALA A 180 -11.90 -5.64 -6.14
CA ALA A 180 -13.24 -5.48 -5.59
C ALA A 180 -14.22 -6.49 -6.19
N ARG A 181 -14.13 -6.73 -7.50
CA ARG A 181 -14.95 -7.75 -8.19
C ARG A 181 -14.63 -9.16 -7.70
N ILE A 182 -13.35 -9.54 -7.63
CA ILE A 182 -12.91 -10.85 -7.12
C ILE A 182 -13.40 -11.05 -5.67
N ALA A 183 -13.28 -10.03 -4.82
CA ALA A 183 -13.76 -10.09 -3.45
C ALA A 183 -15.29 -10.26 -3.36
N ALA A 184 -16.05 -9.58 -4.23
CA ALA A 184 -17.51 -9.74 -4.30
C ALA A 184 -17.91 -11.15 -4.76
N GLU A 185 -17.23 -11.71 -5.77
CA GLU A 185 -17.46 -13.07 -6.25
C GLU A 185 -17.09 -14.12 -5.21
N LEU A 186 -15.99 -13.91 -4.47
CA LEU A 186 -15.57 -14.78 -3.37
C LEU A 186 -16.64 -14.83 -2.27
N ARG A 187 -17.15 -13.67 -1.83
CA ARG A 187 -18.22 -13.58 -0.83
C ARG A 187 -19.51 -14.25 -1.32
N ALA A 188 -19.89 -14.02 -2.58
CA ALA A 188 -21.06 -14.67 -3.17
C ALA A 188 -20.91 -16.20 -3.22
N ALA A 189 -19.71 -16.71 -3.51
CA ALA A 189 -19.43 -18.14 -3.45
C ALA A 189 -19.52 -18.69 -2.02
N MET A 190 -18.92 -18.00 -1.05
CA MET A 190 -18.92 -18.40 0.36
C MET A 190 -20.33 -18.43 0.96
N ALA A 191 -21.24 -17.55 0.50
CA ALA A 191 -22.64 -17.54 0.95
C ALA A 191 -23.41 -18.85 0.64
N THR A 192 -22.87 -19.71 -0.23
CA THR A 192 -23.45 -21.03 -0.56
C THR A 192 -22.92 -22.17 0.33
N PHE A 193 -21.96 -21.88 1.21
CA PHE A 193 -21.34 -22.90 2.06
C PHE A 193 -22.25 -23.25 3.25
N PRO A 194 -22.14 -24.48 3.80
CA PRO A 194 -22.74 -24.77 5.10
C PRO A 194 -22.29 -23.76 6.14
N ALA A 195 -23.21 -23.25 6.98
CA ALA A 195 -22.92 -22.18 7.94
C ALA A 195 -21.64 -22.42 8.78
N PRO A 196 -21.42 -23.62 9.38
CA PRO A 196 -20.19 -23.87 10.14
C PRO A 196 -18.90 -23.74 9.30
N MET A 197 -18.96 -24.04 8.01
CA MET A 197 -17.82 -23.90 7.10
C MET A 197 -17.60 -22.45 6.69
N HIS A 198 -18.66 -21.71 6.39
CA HIS A 198 -18.61 -20.28 6.12
C HIS A 198 -17.96 -19.53 7.30
N ASP A 199 -18.49 -19.74 8.51
CA ASP A 199 -18.04 -19.03 9.71
C ASP A 199 -16.60 -19.39 10.08
N ALA A 200 -16.19 -20.64 9.88
CA ALA A 200 -14.81 -21.06 10.09
C ALA A 200 -13.83 -20.35 9.13
N ILE A 201 -14.22 -20.13 7.87
CA ILE A 201 -13.38 -19.40 6.90
C ILE A 201 -13.31 -17.91 7.26
N GLU A 202 -14.42 -17.27 7.60
CA GLU A 202 -14.45 -15.87 8.03
C GLU A 202 -13.53 -15.62 9.23
N LEU A 203 -13.62 -16.46 10.26
CA LEU A 203 -12.73 -16.37 11.42
C LEU A 203 -11.25 -16.60 11.03
N TRP A 204 -10.98 -17.58 10.16
CA TRP A 204 -9.63 -17.85 9.68
C TRP A 204 -9.03 -16.70 8.86
N MET A 205 -9.83 -16.02 8.03
CA MET A 205 -9.40 -14.83 7.27
C MET A 205 -9.06 -13.64 8.17
N THR A 206 -9.55 -13.65 9.41
CA THR A 206 -9.22 -12.67 10.46
C THR A 206 -8.14 -13.16 11.43
N ASP A 207 -7.34 -14.15 11.01
CA ASP A 207 -6.21 -14.72 11.76
C ASP A 207 -6.57 -15.33 13.13
N VAL A 208 -7.82 -15.78 13.32
CA VAL A 208 -8.24 -16.47 14.55
C VAL A 208 -7.63 -17.89 14.57
N PRO A 209 -6.96 -18.31 15.67
CA PRO A 209 -6.34 -19.62 15.75
C PRO A 209 -7.39 -20.75 15.83
N PHE A 210 -7.05 -21.96 15.36
CA PHE A 210 -8.03 -23.04 15.16
C PHE A 210 -8.70 -23.56 16.44
N ASP A 211 -8.02 -23.50 17.58
CA ASP A 211 -8.56 -23.80 18.90
C ASP A 211 -9.63 -22.79 19.32
N GLU A 212 -9.42 -21.51 19.03
CA GLU A 212 -10.41 -20.48 19.25
C GLU A 212 -11.58 -20.60 18.27
N ILE A 213 -11.34 -20.91 17.00
CA ILE A 213 -12.41 -21.21 16.02
C ILE A 213 -13.26 -22.39 16.51
N ALA A 214 -12.63 -23.47 16.99
CA ALA A 214 -13.35 -24.61 17.52
C ALA A 214 -14.24 -24.23 18.72
N THR A 215 -13.71 -23.43 19.63
CA THR A 215 -14.44 -22.92 20.79
C THR A 215 -15.64 -22.05 20.39
N ARG A 216 -15.43 -21.07 19.49
CA ARG A 216 -16.48 -20.14 19.04
C ARG A 216 -17.61 -20.84 18.29
N LEU A 217 -17.30 -21.89 17.53
CA LEU A 217 -18.27 -22.63 16.72
C LEU A 217 -18.84 -23.87 17.42
N GLY A 218 -18.46 -24.13 18.68
CA GLY A 218 -18.91 -25.31 19.42
C GLY A 218 -18.46 -26.64 18.79
N LEU A 219 -17.28 -26.67 18.18
CA LEU A 219 -16.69 -27.87 17.56
C LEU A 219 -15.93 -28.68 18.61
N ALA A 220 -15.78 -29.99 18.34
CA ALA A 220 -15.12 -30.91 19.28
C ALA A 220 -13.66 -30.55 19.55
N ASP A 221 -12.92 -30.10 18.54
CA ASP A 221 -11.50 -29.78 18.63
C ASP A 221 -11.00 -28.88 17.47
N ALA A 222 -9.74 -28.42 17.59
CA ALA A 222 -9.05 -27.63 16.57
C ALA A 222 -8.86 -28.41 15.24
N ALA A 223 -8.83 -29.74 15.27
CA ALA A 223 -8.68 -30.56 14.06
C ALA A 223 -9.96 -30.48 13.21
N THR A 224 -11.13 -30.49 13.85
CA THR A 224 -12.44 -30.31 13.23
C THR A 224 -12.57 -28.92 12.59
N ALA A 225 -12.16 -27.87 13.31
CA ALA A 225 -12.11 -26.50 12.77
C ALA A 225 -11.22 -26.40 11.52
N ARG A 226 -10.00 -26.96 11.58
CA ARG A 226 -9.09 -27.03 10.44
C ARG A 226 -9.68 -27.81 9.26
N GLY A 227 -10.43 -28.88 9.54
CA GLY A 227 -11.14 -29.67 8.54
C GLY A 227 -12.17 -28.83 7.77
N LEU A 228 -12.96 -28.01 8.48
CA LEU A 228 -13.93 -27.09 7.86
C LEU A 228 -13.25 -26.05 6.97
N VAL A 229 -12.19 -25.40 7.46
CA VAL A 229 -11.44 -24.40 6.66
C VAL A 229 -10.85 -25.03 5.40
N ARG A 230 -10.23 -26.21 5.51
CA ARG A 230 -9.67 -26.94 4.35
C ARG A 230 -10.75 -27.34 3.35
N ALA A 231 -11.91 -27.80 3.82
CA ALA A 231 -13.04 -28.14 2.96
C ALA A 231 -13.56 -26.90 2.21
N GLY A 232 -13.66 -25.77 2.90
CA GLY A 232 -14.01 -24.48 2.31
C GLY A 232 -13.02 -24.02 1.24
N GLN A 233 -11.72 -24.05 1.55
CA GLN A 233 -10.65 -23.73 0.60
C GLN A 233 -10.65 -24.68 -0.61
N ALA A 234 -10.94 -25.97 -0.41
CA ALA A 234 -11.06 -26.92 -1.52
C ALA A 234 -12.24 -26.57 -2.44
N ARG A 235 -13.39 -26.19 -1.87
CA ARG A 235 -14.56 -25.74 -2.66
C ARG A 235 -14.29 -24.46 -3.43
N LEU A 236 -13.62 -23.48 -2.82
CA LEU A 236 -13.21 -22.25 -3.50
C LEU A 236 -12.25 -22.58 -4.65
N ARG A 237 -11.21 -23.38 -4.41
CA ARG A 237 -10.28 -23.81 -5.46
C ARG A 237 -10.98 -24.53 -6.61
N GLU A 238 -11.92 -25.42 -6.31
CA GLU A 238 -12.71 -26.12 -7.34
C GLU A 238 -13.51 -25.13 -8.19
N ARG A 239 -14.26 -24.23 -7.54
CA ARG A 239 -15.11 -23.25 -8.22
C ARG A 239 -14.32 -22.31 -9.12
N PHE A 240 -13.16 -21.86 -8.66
CA PHE A 240 -12.33 -20.91 -9.39
C PHE A 240 -11.28 -21.58 -10.27
N ARG A 241 -11.20 -22.92 -10.32
CA ARG A 241 -10.17 -23.65 -11.08
C ARG A 241 -10.09 -23.21 -12.55
N GLU A 242 -11.24 -23.10 -13.21
CA GLU A 242 -11.33 -22.69 -14.61
C GLU A 242 -11.16 -21.17 -14.81
N GLN A 243 -11.34 -20.39 -13.74
CA GLN A 243 -11.20 -18.94 -13.78
C GLN A 243 -9.76 -18.49 -13.49
N VAL A 244 -8.95 -19.32 -12.84
CA VAL A 244 -7.54 -19.01 -12.54
C VAL A 244 -6.76 -18.60 -13.80
N PRO A 245 -6.82 -19.32 -14.95
CA PRO A 245 -6.15 -18.87 -16.17
C PRO A 245 -6.68 -17.55 -16.73
N LEU A 246 -7.97 -17.25 -16.54
CA LEU A 246 -8.59 -16.00 -17.00
C LEU A 246 -8.22 -14.81 -16.11
N LEU A 247 -8.12 -15.05 -14.80
CA LEU A 247 -7.76 -14.04 -13.80
C LEU A 247 -6.26 -13.80 -13.77
N PHE A 248 -5.48 -14.84 -14.05
CA PHE A 248 -4.04 -14.83 -13.87
C PHE A 248 -3.22 -14.97 -15.18
N GLY A 249 -3.85 -15.03 -16.34
CA GLY A 249 -3.16 -15.30 -17.60
C GLY A 249 -2.70 -16.77 -17.71
N ALA A 250 -2.62 -17.27 -18.94
CA ALA A 250 -2.12 -18.61 -19.25
C ALA A 250 -0.62 -18.57 -19.58
#